data_AF-A0A2E9TQB2-F1
#
_entry.id   AF-A0A2E9TQB2-F1
#
_cell.length_a   1.000
_cell.length_b   1.000
_cell.length_c   1.000
_cell.angle_alpha   90.00
_cell.angle_beta   90.00
_cell.angle_gamma   90.00
#
_symmetry.space_group_name_H-M   'P 1'
#
loop_
_entity.id
_entity.type
_entity.pdbx_description
1 polymer ?
#
loop_
_entity_poly.entity_id
_entity_poly.type
_entity_poly.pdbx_seq_one_letter_code
_entity_poly.pdbx_strand_id
1 'polypeptide(L)'
;MRTGFSAAVLITSLAAHGDIFQWRDENGKLHFGDRPPEQLESQKVTPRTSPVIQELEISQLRKDFTLPGELHDRTLEAIRFIYRRYRNDFGLDLHGTAQVNLYLFEHQADFRQWMEDRIGSSNAHYAGVFIPASNEVAVWRWGNDQQVAQTILHESSHVLLYQLSPASPVWLHEGLAQYFQTLQVQPDGRLKVEALADAQARIRQWMDEGRLITLRQYLSLDDRQWRRMAHQLDAIPYTVAWATTAFLMSKPVGRSTLRKLLQELEKTDRRPTLQRIDQIYPGGLTRLEYDFFRWAQSDMTPHWY
;
A
#
# COMPACT_ATOMS: atom_id res chain seq x y z
N MET A 1 17.91 57.82 -12.59
CA MET A 1 18.18 56.40 -12.30
C MET A 1 17.30 55.98 -11.15
N ARG A 2 16.23 55.21 -11.41
CA ARG A 2 15.33 54.67 -10.36
C ARG A 2 15.71 53.21 -10.14
N THR A 3 16.22 52.89 -8.95
CA THR A 3 16.51 51.53 -8.50
C THR A 3 15.21 50.89 -8.00
N GLY A 4 14.71 49.89 -8.73
CA GLY A 4 13.58 49.05 -8.31
C GLY A 4 14.09 47.82 -7.57
N PHE A 5 13.79 47.73 -6.28
CA PHE A 5 13.94 46.50 -5.50
C PHE A 5 12.90 45.48 -5.99
N SER A 6 13.35 44.40 -6.62
CA SER A 6 12.51 43.22 -6.87
C SER A 6 12.56 42.32 -5.64
N ALA A 7 11.48 42.29 -4.87
CA ALA A 7 11.28 41.29 -3.83
C ALA A 7 10.94 39.95 -4.50
N ALA A 8 11.89 39.01 -4.47
CA ALA A 8 11.65 37.64 -4.87
C ALA A 8 10.72 36.99 -3.85
N VAL A 9 9.46 36.75 -4.24
CA VAL A 9 8.52 35.93 -3.47
C VAL A 9 8.97 34.48 -3.61
N LEU A 10 9.63 33.96 -2.58
CA LEU A 10 9.84 32.52 -2.39
C LEU A 10 8.46 31.88 -2.18
N ILE A 11 7.91 31.29 -3.23
CA ILE A 11 6.78 30.36 -3.13
C ILE A 11 7.35 29.08 -2.53
N THR A 12 7.26 28.96 -1.20
CA THR A 12 7.44 27.68 -0.52
C THR A 12 6.27 26.78 -0.91
N SER A 13 6.55 25.78 -1.75
CA SER A 13 5.59 24.72 -2.03
C SER A 13 5.41 23.89 -0.76
N LEU A 14 4.40 24.23 0.04
CA LEU A 14 3.95 23.38 1.14
C LEU A 14 3.59 22.02 0.55
N ALA A 15 4.32 20.98 0.97
CA ALA A 15 3.97 19.59 0.73
C ALA A 15 2.50 19.39 1.10
N ALA A 16 1.67 19.01 0.12
CA ALA A 16 0.24 18.85 0.28
C ALA A 16 -0.03 17.64 1.19
N HIS A 17 -0.01 17.87 2.50
CA HIS A 17 -0.68 17.01 3.46
C HIS A 17 -2.16 17.10 3.10
N GLY A 18 -2.67 16.11 2.37
CA GLY A 18 -4.05 16.09 1.91
C GLY A 18 -4.99 15.90 3.09
N ASP A 19 -5.28 16.99 3.80
CA ASP A 19 -6.25 17.02 4.90
C ASP A 19 -7.57 16.42 4.43
N ILE A 20 -8.05 15.40 5.14
CA ILE A 20 -9.35 14.78 4.84
C ILE A 20 -10.38 15.41 5.77
N PHE A 21 -11.40 16.03 5.18
CA PHE A 21 -12.56 16.55 5.88
C PHE A 21 -13.70 15.54 5.83
N GLN A 22 -14.56 15.56 6.83
CA GLN A 22 -15.85 14.86 6.86
C GLN A 22 -16.99 15.86 7.01
N TRP A 23 -18.10 15.65 6.31
CA TRP A 23 -19.33 16.46 6.48
C TRP A 23 -20.55 15.59 6.24
N ARG A 24 -21.73 16.05 6.68
CA ARG A 24 -23.02 15.43 6.34
C ARG A 24 -23.77 16.33 5.37
N ASP A 25 -24.41 15.74 4.37
CA ASP A 25 -25.33 16.47 3.49
C ASP A 25 -26.71 16.65 4.14
N GLU A 26 -27.60 17.36 3.43
CA GLU A 26 -28.98 17.65 3.84
C GLU A 26 -29.82 16.38 4.10
N ASN A 27 -29.42 15.23 3.54
CA ASN A 27 -30.06 13.93 3.76
C ASN A 27 -29.40 13.13 4.90
N GLY A 28 -28.47 13.74 5.63
CA GLY A 28 -27.72 13.11 6.71
C GLY A 28 -26.64 12.13 6.25
N LYS A 29 -26.35 12.02 4.94
CA LYS A 29 -25.35 11.12 4.39
C LYS A 29 -23.95 11.68 4.64
N LEU A 30 -23.05 10.82 5.13
CA LEU A 30 -21.68 11.19 5.46
C LEU A 30 -20.79 11.20 4.20
N HIS A 31 -20.04 12.28 4.01
CA HIS A 31 -19.12 12.50 2.90
C HIS A 31 -17.69 12.78 3.40
N PHE A 32 -16.69 12.52 2.56
CA PHE A 32 -15.28 12.80 2.85
C PHE A 32 -14.57 13.38 1.62
N GLY A 33 -13.63 14.29 1.83
CA GLY A 33 -12.89 14.94 0.75
C GLY A 33 -11.82 15.89 1.26
N ASP A 34 -10.92 16.28 0.37
CA ASP A 34 -9.88 17.29 0.57
C ASP A 34 -10.40 18.73 0.36
N ARG A 35 -11.59 18.87 -0.22
CA ARG A 35 -12.33 20.13 -0.37
C ARG A 35 -13.76 19.97 0.13
N PRO A 36 -14.05 20.33 1.39
CA PRO A 36 -15.43 20.32 1.88
C PRO A 36 -16.25 21.45 1.22
N PRO A 37 -17.58 21.30 1.09
CA PRO A 37 -18.46 22.37 0.64
C PRO A 37 -18.43 23.55 1.63
N GLU A 38 -18.28 24.78 1.13
CA GLU A 38 -18.20 26.00 1.98
C GLU A 38 -19.44 26.21 2.87
N GLN A 39 -20.58 25.67 2.44
CA GLN A 39 -21.90 25.90 3.05
C GLN A 39 -22.28 24.82 4.08
N LEU A 40 -21.50 23.74 4.22
CA LEU A 40 -21.78 22.64 5.15
C LEU A 40 -20.75 22.63 6.27
N GLU A 41 -21.22 22.38 7.50
CA GLU A 41 -20.30 22.13 8.61
C GLU A 41 -19.46 20.89 8.29
N SER A 42 -18.15 21.11 8.21
CA SER A 42 -17.17 20.07 7.97
C SER A 42 -16.19 19.99 9.13
N GLN A 43 -15.82 18.77 9.49
CA GLN A 43 -14.82 18.50 10.51
C GLN A 43 -13.58 17.96 9.83
N LYS A 44 -12.43 18.57 10.11
CA LYS A 44 -11.14 17.98 9.74
C LYS A 44 -11.01 16.65 10.47
N VAL A 45 -10.82 15.57 9.73
CA VAL A 45 -10.57 14.25 10.30
C VAL A 45 -9.11 14.21 10.68
N THR A 46 -8.81 14.61 11.92
CA THR A 46 -7.48 14.43 12.49
C THR A 46 -7.35 13.00 12.98
N PRO A 47 -6.40 12.20 12.46
CA PRO A 47 -6.08 10.90 13.03
C PRO A 47 -5.77 11.08 14.52
N ARG A 48 -6.43 10.31 15.39
CA ARG A 48 -6.01 10.19 16.78
C ARG A 48 -4.84 9.21 16.83
N THR A 49 -3.66 9.68 16.43
CA THR A 49 -2.39 8.96 16.62
C THR A 49 -1.72 9.48 17.88
N SER A 50 -1.07 8.59 18.63
CA SER A 50 -0.15 9.01 19.69
C SER A 50 0.87 10.02 19.13
N PRO A 51 1.14 11.16 19.80
CA PRO A 51 2.06 12.19 19.31
C PRO A 51 3.53 11.74 19.31
N VAL A 52 3.82 10.57 19.88
CA VAL A 52 5.13 9.94 19.86
C VAL A 52 5.28 9.20 18.53
N ILE A 53 6.06 9.75 17.60
CA ILE A 53 6.54 8.97 16.45
C ILE A 53 7.46 7.90 17.02
N GLN A 54 6.98 6.66 17.15
CA GLN A 54 7.91 5.55 17.32
C GLN A 54 8.69 5.41 16.02
N GLU A 55 10.01 5.37 16.14
CA GLU A 55 10.89 5.28 15.00
C GLU A 55 10.75 3.91 14.30
N LEU A 56 11.00 3.89 12.99
CA LEU A 56 11.19 2.66 12.25
C LEU A 56 12.69 2.34 12.25
N GLU A 57 13.05 1.21 12.83
CA GLU A 57 14.39 0.65 12.72
C GLU A 57 14.49 -0.21 11.45
N ILE A 58 15.44 0.12 10.58
CA ILE A 58 15.77 -0.70 9.41
C ILE A 58 17.21 -1.18 9.61
N SER A 59 17.37 -2.49 9.82
CA SER A 59 18.66 -3.13 10.05
C SER A 59 19.02 -3.99 8.85
N GLN A 60 20.22 -3.81 8.30
CA GLN A 60 20.74 -4.67 7.22
C GLN A 60 21.65 -5.73 7.83
N LEU A 61 21.05 -6.86 8.24
CA LEU A 61 21.73 -7.93 8.98
C LEU A 61 22.66 -8.77 8.10
N ARG A 62 22.35 -8.85 6.79
CA ARG A 62 23.29 -9.33 5.75
C ARG A 62 23.19 -8.41 4.54
N LYS A 63 24.34 -8.05 3.98
CA LYS A 63 24.42 -7.17 2.82
C LYS A 63 25.56 -7.60 1.90
N ASP A 64 25.26 -8.53 1.01
CA ASP A 64 26.20 -9.01 0.01
C ASP A 64 26.34 -8.01 -1.15
N PHE A 65 25.32 -7.18 -1.37
CA PHE A 65 25.30 -6.15 -2.39
C PHE A 65 24.67 -4.85 -1.92
N THR A 66 24.92 -3.78 -2.66
CA THR A 66 24.24 -2.49 -2.50
C THR A 66 23.67 -2.09 -3.86
N LEU A 67 22.41 -1.67 -3.90
CA LEU A 67 21.80 -1.17 -5.14
C LEU A 67 22.56 0.08 -5.62
N PRO A 68 22.83 0.24 -6.92
CA PRO A 68 23.73 1.27 -7.41
C PRO A 68 23.15 2.68 -7.30
N GLY A 69 24.06 3.67 -7.30
CA GLY A 69 23.70 5.09 -7.25
C GLY A 69 22.88 5.42 -5.99
N GLU A 70 21.83 6.22 -6.17
CA GLU A 70 20.91 6.59 -5.07
C GLU A 70 19.79 5.56 -4.85
N LEU A 71 19.73 4.48 -5.65
CA LEU A 71 18.59 3.56 -5.60
C LEU A 71 18.48 2.85 -4.25
N HIS A 72 19.61 2.53 -3.61
CA HIS A 72 19.62 1.93 -2.28
C HIS A 72 18.97 2.85 -1.24
N ASP A 73 19.46 4.08 -1.13
CA ASP A 73 18.96 5.05 -0.16
C ASP A 73 17.50 5.43 -0.42
N ARG A 74 17.12 5.60 -1.70
CA ARG A 74 15.72 5.84 -2.10
C ARG A 74 14.81 4.66 -1.74
N THR A 75 15.29 3.42 -1.82
CA THR A 75 14.54 2.23 -1.41
C THR A 75 14.33 2.25 0.11
N LEU A 76 15.36 2.55 0.90
CA LEU A 76 15.23 2.66 2.36
C LEU A 76 14.29 3.80 2.77
N GLU A 77 14.36 4.95 2.09
CA GLU A 77 13.45 6.07 2.34
C GLU A 77 12.00 5.72 1.95
N ALA A 78 11.80 4.98 0.86
CA ALA A 78 10.49 4.48 0.48
C ALA A 78 9.89 3.54 1.54
N ILE A 79 10.69 2.66 2.19
CA ILE A 79 10.23 1.86 3.34
C ILE A 79 9.77 2.77 4.50
N ARG A 80 10.56 3.81 4.84
CA ARG A 80 10.18 4.77 5.89
C ARG A 80 8.91 5.53 5.53
N PHE A 81 8.72 5.87 4.26
CA PHE A 81 7.50 6.51 3.80
C PHE A 81 6.28 5.60 3.93
N ILE A 82 6.38 4.32 3.54
CA ILE A 82 5.30 3.34 3.68
C ILE A 82 4.88 3.25 5.16
N TYR A 83 5.86 3.15 6.06
CA TYR A 83 5.61 3.16 7.50
C TYR A 83 4.87 4.43 7.96
N ARG A 84 5.36 5.63 7.58
CA ARG A 84 4.70 6.89 7.90
C ARG A 84 3.28 6.96 7.35
N ARG A 85 3.03 6.43 6.16
CA ARG A 85 1.69 6.39 5.54
C ARG A 85 0.75 5.49 6.35
N TYR A 86 1.21 4.31 6.74
CA TYR A 86 0.43 3.40 7.60
C TYR A 86 0.05 4.06 8.93
N ARG A 87 0.98 4.79 9.55
CA ARG A 87 0.69 5.50 10.81
C ARG A 87 -0.17 6.74 10.62
N ASN A 88 0.23 7.65 9.75
CA ASN A 88 -0.39 8.97 9.65
C ASN A 88 -1.71 8.93 8.88
N ASP A 89 -1.75 8.20 7.76
CA ASP A 89 -2.91 8.23 6.87
C ASP A 89 -3.91 7.14 7.18
N PHE A 90 -3.45 5.99 7.65
CA PHE A 90 -4.34 4.94 8.13
C PHE A 90 -4.56 5.01 9.64
N GLY A 91 -3.84 5.87 10.37
CA GLY A 91 -4.06 6.08 11.80
C GLY A 91 -3.84 4.80 12.61
N LEU A 92 -2.90 3.97 12.19
CA LEU A 92 -2.53 2.73 12.87
C LEU A 92 -1.49 3.06 13.95
N ASP A 93 -1.70 2.56 15.16
CA ASP A 93 -0.77 2.72 16.26
C ASP A 93 0.05 1.44 16.42
N LEU A 94 1.32 1.57 16.79
CA LEU A 94 2.12 0.44 17.21
C LEU A 94 2.29 0.51 18.71
N HIS A 95 2.19 -0.63 19.35
CA HIS A 95 2.69 -0.81 20.70
C HIS A 95 4.19 -1.13 20.65
N GLY A 96 5.03 -0.23 20.13
CA GLY A 96 6.49 -0.38 20.11
C GLY A 96 7.19 0.14 18.85
N THR A 97 8.51 0.00 18.80
CA THR A 97 9.34 0.34 17.63
C THR A 97 9.09 -0.68 16.51
N ALA A 98 8.74 -0.21 15.31
CA ALA A 98 8.67 -1.08 14.14
C ALA A 98 10.08 -1.48 13.69
N GLN A 99 10.24 -2.73 13.27
CA GLN A 99 11.53 -3.24 12.80
C GLN A 99 11.41 -3.88 11.42
N VAL A 100 12.40 -3.64 10.56
CA VAL A 100 12.59 -4.33 9.28
C VAL A 100 14.04 -4.83 9.21
N ASN A 101 14.21 -6.16 9.27
CA ASN A 101 15.52 -6.81 9.28
C ASN A 101 15.85 -7.34 7.86
N LEU A 102 16.66 -6.60 7.10
CA LEU A 102 17.01 -6.90 5.72
C LEU A 102 18.20 -7.88 5.62
N TYR A 103 18.04 -8.90 4.78
CA TYR A 103 19.09 -9.79 4.29
C TYR A 103 19.15 -9.70 2.76
N LEU A 104 20.22 -9.13 2.23
CA LEU A 104 20.43 -8.92 0.79
C LEU A 104 21.50 -9.88 0.28
N PHE A 105 21.11 -10.83 -0.55
CA PHE A 105 21.97 -11.90 -1.08
C PHE A 105 22.36 -11.63 -2.53
N GLU A 106 23.65 -11.74 -2.87
CA GLU A 106 24.08 -11.61 -4.27
C GLU A 106 23.67 -12.86 -5.08
N HIS A 107 23.74 -14.04 -4.45
CA HIS A 107 23.53 -15.32 -5.12
C HIS A 107 22.27 -16.04 -4.63
N GLN A 108 21.50 -16.60 -5.56
CA GLN A 108 20.28 -17.36 -5.25
C GLN A 108 20.56 -18.57 -4.33
N ALA A 109 21.70 -19.23 -4.49
CA ALA A 109 22.06 -20.41 -3.68
C ALA A 109 22.13 -20.07 -2.18
N ASP A 110 22.75 -18.95 -1.83
CA ASP A 110 22.89 -18.51 -0.43
C ASP A 110 21.54 -18.10 0.16
N PHE A 111 20.71 -17.40 -0.61
CA PHE A 111 19.35 -17.06 -0.22
C PHE A 111 18.50 -18.31 0.04
N ARG A 112 18.60 -19.30 -0.85
CA ARG A 112 17.86 -20.56 -0.71
C ARG A 112 18.32 -21.36 0.51
N GLN A 113 19.63 -21.44 0.74
CA GLN A 113 20.17 -22.11 1.92
C GLN A 113 19.71 -21.38 3.20
N TRP A 114 19.76 -20.05 3.21
CA TRP A 114 19.26 -19.27 4.34
C TRP A 114 17.77 -19.52 4.62
N MET A 115 16.92 -19.67 3.60
CA MET A 115 15.51 -20.03 3.78
C MET A 115 15.34 -21.44 4.35
N GLU A 116 16.08 -22.43 3.84
CA GLU A 116 16.08 -23.80 4.39
C GLU A 116 16.44 -23.78 5.89
N ASP A 117 17.48 -23.03 6.26
CA ASP A 117 17.94 -22.94 7.65
C ASP A 117 16.94 -22.21 8.58
N ARG A 118 16.16 -21.25 8.05
CA ARG A 118 15.21 -20.43 8.83
C ARG A 118 13.82 -21.03 8.95
N ILE A 119 13.29 -21.59 7.86
CA ILE A 119 11.89 -22.03 7.75
C ILE A 119 11.73 -23.46 7.22
N GLY A 120 12.83 -24.20 7.04
CA GLY A 120 12.83 -25.62 6.68
C GLY A 120 12.35 -25.93 5.26
N SER A 121 12.24 -24.91 4.40
CA SER A 121 11.85 -25.07 3.00
C SER A 121 12.28 -23.88 2.14
N SER A 122 12.42 -24.12 0.84
CA SER A 122 12.83 -23.13 -0.15
C SER A 122 12.23 -23.42 -1.52
N ASN A 123 12.00 -22.37 -2.32
CA ASN A 123 11.55 -22.49 -3.72
C ASN A 123 12.46 -21.66 -4.65
N ALA A 124 12.88 -22.26 -5.77
CA ALA A 124 13.74 -21.60 -6.76
C ALA A 124 13.06 -20.45 -7.52
N HIS A 125 11.74 -20.29 -7.40
CA HIS A 125 10.99 -19.18 -8.00
C HIS A 125 10.84 -17.98 -7.08
N TYR A 126 11.27 -18.06 -5.82
CA TYR A 126 11.19 -16.93 -4.90
C TYR A 126 12.28 -15.90 -5.19
N ALA A 127 11.86 -14.66 -5.41
CA ALA A 127 12.71 -13.48 -5.54
C ALA A 127 13.03 -12.85 -4.18
N GLY A 128 12.09 -12.97 -3.24
CA GLY A 128 12.22 -12.53 -1.86
C GLY A 128 11.22 -13.24 -0.96
N VAL A 129 11.34 -13.02 0.33
CA VAL A 129 10.43 -13.56 1.35
C VAL A 129 10.41 -12.66 2.59
N PHE A 130 9.24 -12.61 3.22
CA PHE A 130 9.02 -12.08 4.56
C PHE A 130 8.83 -13.22 5.58
N ILE A 131 9.55 -13.17 6.71
CA ILE A 131 9.37 -14.07 7.86
C ILE A 131 8.77 -13.29 9.04
N PRO A 132 7.50 -13.55 9.41
CA PRO A 132 6.81 -12.82 10.48
C PRO A 132 7.42 -12.97 11.87
N ALA A 133 7.94 -14.14 12.20
CA ALA A 133 8.43 -14.44 13.56
C ALA A 133 9.64 -13.59 13.99
N SER A 134 10.38 -13.04 13.02
CA SER A 134 11.65 -12.34 13.21
C SER A 134 11.70 -10.97 12.52
N ASN A 135 10.60 -10.53 11.91
CA ASN A 135 10.52 -9.32 11.07
C ASN A 135 11.59 -9.28 9.96
N GLU A 136 11.98 -10.45 9.45
CA GLU A 136 13.04 -10.58 8.45
C GLU A 136 12.49 -10.47 7.04
N VAL A 137 13.19 -9.69 6.22
CA VAL A 137 13.03 -9.62 4.77
C VAL A 137 14.29 -10.15 4.14
N ALA A 138 14.18 -11.16 3.30
CA ALA A 138 15.29 -11.66 2.52
C ALA A 138 15.01 -11.51 1.03
N VAL A 139 15.97 -10.97 0.28
CA VAL A 139 15.89 -10.79 -1.17
C VAL A 139 17.23 -11.17 -1.78
N TRP A 140 17.22 -11.86 -2.92
CA TRP A 140 18.43 -12.08 -3.72
C TRP A 140 18.42 -11.24 -4.98
N ARG A 141 19.60 -10.98 -5.57
CA ARG A 141 19.75 -10.12 -6.75
C ARG A 141 19.31 -10.83 -8.04
N TRP A 142 18.00 -11.03 -8.17
CA TRP A 142 17.38 -11.92 -9.17
C TRP A 142 17.18 -11.34 -10.56
N GLY A 143 17.27 -10.02 -10.69
CA GLY A 143 16.99 -9.31 -11.93
C GLY A 143 17.73 -7.98 -11.97
N ASN A 144 17.19 -7.02 -12.70
CA ASN A 144 17.76 -5.68 -12.69
C ASN A 144 17.56 -5.00 -11.31
N ASP A 145 18.38 -4.00 -11.01
CA ASP A 145 18.38 -3.38 -9.69
C ASP A 145 17.03 -2.73 -9.31
N GLN A 146 16.26 -2.25 -10.30
CA GLN A 146 14.91 -1.73 -10.05
C GLN A 146 13.95 -2.84 -9.64
N GLN A 147 13.99 -4.01 -10.29
CA GLN A 147 13.18 -5.17 -9.91
C GLN A 147 13.51 -5.65 -8.49
N VAL A 148 14.80 -5.67 -8.14
CA VAL A 148 15.26 -6.02 -6.79
C VAL A 148 14.77 -5.00 -5.75
N ALA A 149 14.85 -3.69 -6.06
CA ALA A 149 14.29 -2.63 -5.21
C ALA A 149 12.78 -2.80 -4.99
N GLN A 150 12.03 -3.10 -6.06
CA GLN A 150 10.59 -3.38 -5.95
C GLN A 150 10.31 -4.59 -5.06
N THR A 151 11.09 -5.68 -5.17
CA THR A 151 10.96 -6.84 -4.27
C THR A 151 11.24 -6.46 -2.81
N ILE A 152 12.28 -5.67 -2.53
CA ILE A 152 12.56 -5.18 -1.18
C ILE A 152 11.36 -4.38 -0.62
N LEU A 153 10.77 -3.50 -1.43
CA LEU A 153 9.58 -2.74 -1.03
C LEU A 153 8.34 -3.62 -0.82
N HIS A 154 8.13 -4.62 -1.68
CA HIS A 154 7.04 -5.58 -1.56
C HIS A 154 7.12 -6.32 -0.22
N GLU A 155 8.26 -6.97 0.05
CA GLU A 155 8.43 -7.76 1.28
C GLU A 155 8.44 -6.87 2.54
N SER A 156 9.03 -5.67 2.47
CA SER A 156 9.00 -4.72 3.58
C SER A 156 7.58 -4.22 3.87
N SER A 157 6.72 -4.09 2.86
CA SER A 157 5.31 -3.73 3.06
C SER A 157 4.56 -4.80 3.86
N HIS A 158 4.86 -6.08 3.61
CA HIS A 158 4.31 -7.17 4.41
C HIS A 158 4.72 -7.08 5.89
N VAL A 159 6.02 -6.87 6.16
CA VAL A 159 6.55 -6.71 7.52
C VAL A 159 5.87 -5.57 8.27
N LEU A 160 5.74 -4.42 7.62
CA LEU A 160 5.14 -3.23 8.21
C LEU A 160 3.65 -3.45 8.50
N LEU A 161 2.89 -3.99 7.54
CA LEU A 161 1.47 -4.26 7.75
C LEU A 161 1.27 -5.35 8.82
N TYR A 162 2.09 -6.39 8.83
CA TYR A 162 1.98 -7.47 9.80
C TYR A 162 2.18 -6.97 11.23
N GLN A 163 3.18 -6.13 11.48
CA GLN A 163 3.41 -5.56 12.81
C GLN A 163 2.26 -4.65 13.29
N LEU A 164 1.56 -3.99 12.36
CA LEU A 164 0.42 -3.12 12.65
C LEU A 164 -0.91 -3.87 12.75
N SER A 165 -1.06 -4.96 11.99
CA SER A 165 -2.34 -5.61 11.78
C SER A 165 -2.19 -7.08 11.32
N PRO A 166 -1.73 -7.99 12.21
CA PRO A 166 -1.41 -9.39 11.86
C PRO A 166 -2.58 -10.20 11.30
N ALA A 167 -3.82 -9.89 11.70
CA ALA A 167 -5.02 -10.57 11.21
C ALA A 167 -5.51 -10.09 9.83
N SER A 168 -4.75 -9.22 9.15
CA SER A 168 -5.10 -8.72 7.82
C SER A 168 -5.41 -9.87 6.85
N PRO A 169 -6.51 -9.78 6.08
CA PRO A 169 -6.81 -10.81 5.08
C PRO A 169 -5.75 -10.78 3.96
N VAL A 170 -5.51 -11.94 3.34
CA VAL A 170 -4.44 -12.11 2.33
C VAL A 170 -4.53 -11.09 1.20
N TRP A 171 -5.74 -10.79 0.71
CA TRP A 171 -5.91 -9.81 -0.37
C TRP A 171 -5.39 -8.42 0.00
N LEU A 172 -5.46 -8.04 1.29
CA LEU A 172 -5.06 -6.73 1.75
C LEU A 172 -3.54 -6.66 1.94
N HIS A 173 -2.92 -7.74 2.45
CA HIS A 173 -1.47 -7.92 2.48
C HIS A 173 -0.87 -7.77 1.07
N GLU A 174 -1.30 -8.63 0.16
CA GLU A 174 -0.78 -8.65 -1.22
C GLU A 174 -1.09 -7.35 -1.95
N GLY A 175 -2.30 -6.83 -1.79
CA GLY A 175 -2.72 -5.62 -2.46
C GLY A 175 -1.90 -4.39 -2.06
N LEU A 176 -1.63 -4.21 -0.76
CA LEU A 176 -0.79 -3.11 -0.27
C LEU A 176 0.68 -3.31 -0.64
N ALA A 177 1.21 -4.54 -0.55
CA ALA A 177 2.57 -4.84 -0.96
C ALA A 177 2.79 -4.58 -2.45
N GLN A 178 1.91 -5.05 -3.32
CA GLN A 178 1.96 -4.78 -4.76
C GLN A 178 1.71 -3.32 -5.12
N TYR A 179 0.91 -2.61 -4.33
CA TYR A 179 0.70 -1.18 -4.53
C TYR A 179 1.97 -0.39 -4.23
N PHE A 180 2.61 -0.63 -3.07
CA PHE A 180 3.78 0.13 -2.67
C PHE A 180 5.09 -0.34 -3.31
N GLN A 181 5.14 -1.54 -3.90
CA GLN A 181 6.37 -2.00 -4.56
C GLN A 181 6.82 -1.09 -5.71
N THR A 182 5.89 -0.34 -6.33
CA THR A 182 6.19 0.60 -7.41
C THR A 182 6.42 2.04 -6.93
N LEU A 183 6.50 2.26 -5.61
CA LEU A 183 6.79 3.56 -5.01
C LEU A 183 8.19 4.03 -5.42
N GLN A 184 8.28 5.26 -5.92
CA GLN A 184 9.51 5.90 -6.33
C GLN A 184 9.63 7.29 -5.72
N VAL A 185 10.78 7.58 -5.13
CA VAL A 185 11.19 8.93 -4.74
C VAL A 185 11.69 9.66 -5.99
N GLN A 186 10.98 10.70 -6.39
CA GLN A 186 11.32 11.51 -7.56
C GLN A 186 12.46 12.49 -7.21
N PRO A 187 13.21 13.01 -8.20
CA PRO A 187 14.31 13.94 -7.95
C PRO A 187 13.90 15.25 -7.24
N ASP A 188 12.64 15.66 -7.36
CA ASP A 188 12.08 16.84 -6.71
C ASP A 188 11.55 16.55 -5.28
N GLY A 189 11.79 15.35 -4.77
CA GLY A 189 11.34 14.90 -3.45
C GLY A 189 9.88 14.44 -3.40
N ARG A 190 9.10 14.59 -4.48
CA ARG A 190 7.75 14.05 -4.55
C ARG A 190 7.78 12.53 -4.66
N LEU A 191 6.70 11.90 -4.23
CA LEU A 191 6.57 10.46 -4.25
C LEU A 191 5.54 10.06 -5.28
N LYS A 192 5.88 9.03 -6.06
CA LYS A 192 5.02 8.51 -7.12
C LYS A 192 4.86 7.02 -6.96
N VAL A 193 3.62 6.55 -6.92
CA VAL A 193 3.29 5.12 -7.02
C VAL A 193 2.78 4.87 -8.43
N GLU A 194 3.55 4.12 -9.22
CA GLU A 194 3.15 3.74 -10.57
C GLU A 194 2.18 2.56 -10.57
N ALA A 195 1.40 2.43 -11.64
CA ALA A 195 0.61 1.22 -11.82
C ALA A 195 1.53 0.01 -12.04
N LEU A 196 1.14 -1.16 -11.52
CA LEU A 196 1.85 -2.39 -11.81
C LEU A 196 1.48 -2.84 -13.23
N ALA A 197 2.40 -2.68 -14.18
CA ALA A 197 2.11 -2.78 -15.61
C ALA A 197 1.37 -4.07 -16.01
N ASP A 198 1.84 -5.23 -15.56
CA ASP A 198 1.21 -6.51 -15.88
C ASP A 198 -0.19 -6.64 -15.28
N ALA A 199 -0.37 -6.18 -14.04
CA ALA A 199 -1.66 -6.20 -13.37
C ALA A 199 -2.65 -5.23 -14.04
N GLN A 200 -2.18 -4.02 -14.39
CA GLN A 200 -2.97 -3.05 -15.14
C GLN A 200 -3.41 -3.59 -16.51
N ALA A 201 -2.50 -4.24 -17.25
CA ALA A 201 -2.80 -4.86 -18.54
C ALA A 201 -3.85 -5.98 -18.40
N ARG A 202 -3.70 -6.85 -17.39
CA ARG A 202 -4.68 -7.93 -17.11
C ARG A 202 -6.04 -7.38 -16.71
N ILE A 203 -6.10 -6.33 -15.88
CA ILE A 203 -7.37 -5.68 -15.53
C ILE A 203 -8.06 -5.10 -16.76
N ARG A 204 -7.34 -4.40 -17.65
CA ARG A 204 -7.91 -3.90 -18.92
C ARG A 204 -8.45 -5.04 -19.77
N GLN A 205 -7.65 -6.09 -19.96
CA GLN A 205 -8.06 -7.26 -20.72
C GLN A 205 -9.35 -7.90 -20.15
N TRP A 206 -9.41 -8.14 -18.84
CA TRP A 206 -10.60 -8.73 -18.21
C TRP A 206 -11.81 -7.80 -18.23
N MET A 207 -11.60 -6.48 -18.23
CA MET A 207 -12.67 -5.51 -18.44
C MET A 207 -13.25 -5.59 -19.85
N ASP A 208 -12.39 -5.60 -20.86
CA ASP A 208 -12.79 -5.66 -22.27
C ASP A 208 -13.50 -6.98 -22.61
N GLU A 209 -13.05 -8.09 -22.02
CA GLU A 209 -13.67 -9.41 -22.17
C GLU A 209 -14.95 -9.59 -21.32
N GLY A 210 -15.30 -8.64 -20.44
CA GLY A 210 -16.42 -8.80 -19.51
C GLY A 210 -16.22 -9.93 -18.48
N ARG A 211 -14.96 -10.24 -18.15
CA ARG A 211 -14.53 -11.35 -17.29
C ARG A 211 -13.90 -10.92 -15.98
N LEU A 212 -13.79 -9.62 -15.71
CA LEU A 212 -13.27 -9.14 -14.44
C LEU A 212 -14.21 -9.57 -13.29
N ILE A 213 -13.67 -10.35 -12.35
CA ILE A 213 -14.38 -10.77 -11.15
C ILE A 213 -14.93 -9.55 -10.40
N THR A 214 -16.14 -9.67 -9.87
CA THR A 214 -16.75 -8.55 -9.15
C THR A 214 -16.15 -8.38 -7.75
N LEU A 215 -16.15 -7.16 -7.20
CA LEU A 215 -15.63 -6.95 -5.84
C LEU A 215 -16.44 -7.70 -4.79
N ARG A 216 -17.76 -7.86 -4.97
CA ARG A 216 -18.56 -8.70 -4.09
C ARG A 216 -18.06 -10.15 -4.08
N GLN A 217 -17.78 -10.73 -5.24
CA GLN A 217 -17.27 -12.10 -5.34
C GLN A 217 -15.86 -12.19 -4.75
N TYR A 218 -14.96 -11.29 -5.13
CA TYR A 218 -13.57 -11.30 -4.68
C TYR A 218 -13.42 -11.08 -3.17
N LEU A 219 -14.10 -10.08 -2.60
CA LEU A 219 -14.02 -9.76 -1.17
C LEU A 219 -14.81 -10.73 -0.29
N SER A 220 -15.55 -11.69 -0.88
CA SER A 220 -16.20 -12.79 -0.17
C SER A 220 -15.29 -13.99 0.08
N LEU A 221 -14.12 -14.05 -0.60
CA LEU A 221 -13.21 -15.18 -0.51
C LEU A 221 -12.56 -15.24 0.88
N ASP A 222 -12.61 -16.41 1.51
CA ASP A 222 -11.72 -16.73 2.62
C ASP A 222 -10.29 -17.03 2.13
N ASP A 223 -9.32 -17.10 3.04
CA ASP A 223 -7.92 -17.34 2.67
C ASP A 223 -7.70 -18.68 1.94
N ARG A 224 -8.51 -19.71 2.22
CA ARG A 224 -8.35 -21.01 1.55
C ARG A 224 -8.88 -20.94 0.13
N GLN A 225 -10.00 -20.25 -0.09
CA GLN A 225 -10.54 -19.98 -1.42
C GLN A 225 -9.59 -19.10 -2.22
N TRP A 226 -9.06 -18.05 -1.60
CA TRP A 226 -8.08 -17.16 -2.21
C TRP A 226 -6.82 -17.92 -2.64
N ARG A 227 -6.23 -18.74 -1.76
CA ARG A 227 -5.05 -19.57 -2.08
C ARG A 227 -5.34 -20.60 -3.17
N ARG A 228 -6.51 -21.28 -3.13
CA ARG A 228 -6.91 -22.20 -4.19
C ARG A 228 -7.00 -21.49 -5.55
N MET A 229 -7.59 -20.30 -5.57
CA MET A 229 -7.66 -19.48 -6.78
C MET A 229 -6.26 -19.11 -7.30
N ALA A 230 -5.33 -18.77 -6.39
CA ALA A 230 -3.95 -18.45 -6.73
C ALA A 230 -3.20 -19.63 -7.35
N HIS A 231 -3.51 -20.86 -6.93
CA HIS A 231 -2.89 -22.07 -7.48
C HIS A 231 -3.51 -22.53 -8.82
N GLN A 232 -4.78 -22.24 -9.06
CA GLN A 232 -5.54 -22.81 -10.19
C GLN A 232 -5.65 -21.90 -11.42
N LEU A 233 -5.59 -20.58 -11.24
CA LEU A 233 -6.03 -19.62 -12.26
C LEU A 233 -5.08 -18.44 -12.39
N ASP A 234 -3.86 -18.63 -12.92
CA ASP A 234 -2.90 -17.54 -13.16
C ASP A 234 -2.77 -16.53 -11.98
N ALA A 235 -2.17 -15.36 -12.19
CA ALA A 235 -2.04 -14.33 -11.17
C ALA A 235 -3.37 -13.61 -10.81
N ILE A 236 -4.57 -14.21 -10.99
CA ILE A 236 -5.87 -13.54 -10.79
C ILE A 236 -6.01 -12.90 -9.41
N PRO A 237 -5.94 -13.66 -8.30
CA PRO A 237 -6.25 -13.06 -7.01
C PRO A 237 -5.22 -12.01 -6.59
N TYR A 238 -3.95 -12.15 -6.99
CA TYR A 238 -2.93 -11.10 -6.84
C TYR A 238 -3.27 -9.86 -7.68
N THR A 239 -3.59 -10.03 -8.96
CA THR A 239 -3.94 -8.92 -9.86
C THR A 239 -5.12 -8.11 -9.32
N VAL A 240 -6.15 -8.79 -8.81
CA VAL A 240 -7.33 -8.15 -8.23
C VAL A 240 -7.02 -7.54 -6.86
N ALA A 241 -6.10 -8.11 -6.07
CA ALA A 241 -5.59 -7.50 -4.83
C ALA A 241 -4.95 -6.14 -5.10
N TRP A 242 -4.01 -6.08 -6.05
CA TRP A 242 -3.41 -4.82 -6.52
C TRP A 242 -4.48 -3.85 -7.00
N ALA A 243 -5.38 -4.29 -7.88
CA ALA A 243 -6.40 -3.44 -8.48
C ALA A 243 -7.35 -2.84 -7.43
N THR A 244 -7.80 -3.66 -6.48
CA THR A 244 -8.67 -3.23 -5.38
C THR A 244 -7.97 -2.17 -4.52
N THR A 245 -6.69 -2.39 -4.21
CA THR A 245 -5.91 -1.44 -3.41
C THR A 245 -5.66 -0.13 -4.17
N ALA A 246 -5.23 -0.21 -5.43
CA ALA A 246 -5.00 0.96 -6.28
C ALA A 246 -6.28 1.79 -6.46
N PHE A 247 -7.42 1.12 -6.67
CA PHE A 247 -8.73 1.75 -6.69
C PHE A 247 -9.05 2.48 -5.37
N LEU A 248 -8.92 1.80 -4.22
CA LEU A 248 -9.20 2.42 -2.93
C LEU A 248 -8.27 3.61 -2.67
N MET A 249 -7.01 3.53 -3.11
CA MET A 249 -6.04 4.62 -2.95
C MET A 249 -6.29 5.81 -3.88
N SER A 250 -7.03 5.62 -4.99
CA SER A 250 -7.22 6.63 -6.05
C SER A 250 -8.05 7.85 -5.65
N LYS A 251 -8.94 7.73 -4.67
CA LYS A 251 -9.85 8.81 -4.25
C LYS A 251 -9.95 8.91 -2.73
N PRO A 252 -10.26 10.11 -2.17
CA PRO A 252 -10.44 10.28 -0.73
C PRO A 252 -11.41 9.28 -0.08
N VAL A 253 -12.51 8.95 -0.77
CA VAL A 253 -13.52 8.01 -0.28
C VAL A 253 -12.96 6.59 -0.08
N GLY A 254 -12.18 6.09 -1.03
CA GLY A 254 -11.54 4.78 -0.93
C GLY A 254 -10.47 4.77 0.15
N ARG A 255 -9.65 5.83 0.24
CA ARG A 255 -8.62 5.97 1.29
C ARG A 255 -9.23 5.99 2.68
N SER A 256 -10.35 6.70 2.86
CA SER A 256 -11.08 6.71 4.13
C SER A 256 -11.69 5.35 4.47
N THR A 257 -12.15 4.60 3.46
CA THR A 257 -12.65 3.23 3.63
C THR A 257 -11.54 2.29 4.08
N LEU A 258 -10.41 2.28 3.36
CA LEU A 258 -9.24 1.48 3.69
C LEU A 258 -8.70 1.80 5.09
N ARG A 259 -8.62 3.08 5.45
CA ARG A 259 -8.28 3.53 6.81
C ARG A 259 -9.19 2.92 7.87
N LYS A 260 -10.52 2.99 7.69
CA LYS A 260 -11.47 2.40 8.67
C LYS A 260 -11.30 0.89 8.80
N LEU A 261 -11.11 0.19 7.68
CA LEU A 261 -10.86 -1.26 7.70
C LEU A 261 -9.62 -1.60 8.51
N LEU A 262 -8.50 -0.92 8.25
CA LEU A 262 -7.24 -1.16 8.95
C LEU A 262 -7.33 -0.77 10.43
N GLN A 263 -7.99 0.33 10.78
CA GLN A 263 -8.18 0.75 12.18
C GLN A 263 -9.06 -0.22 12.97
N GLU A 264 -10.11 -0.75 12.36
CA GLU A 264 -10.96 -1.76 13.02
C GLU A 264 -10.22 -3.07 13.20
N LEU A 265 -9.45 -3.46 12.19
CA LEU A 265 -8.64 -4.66 12.24
C LEU A 265 -7.56 -4.57 13.31
N GLU A 266 -6.80 -3.47 13.38
CA GLU A 266 -5.80 -3.21 14.42
C GLU A 266 -6.41 -3.28 15.83
N LYS A 267 -7.60 -2.68 16.03
CA LYS A 267 -8.24 -2.63 17.36
C LYS A 267 -8.92 -3.92 17.81
N THR A 268 -9.38 -4.73 16.86
CA THR A 268 -10.28 -5.85 17.18
C THR A 268 -9.73 -7.21 16.79
N ASP A 269 -8.65 -7.24 15.99
CA ASP A 269 -8.11 -8.43 15.34
C ASP A 269 -9.15 -9.17 14.46
N ARG A 270 -10.24 -8.48 14.09
CA ARG A 270 -11.34 -9.04 13.28
C ARG A 270 -11.21 -8.63 11.83
N ARG A 271 -11.17 -9.64 10.98
CA ARG A 271 -11.19 -9.47 9.53
C ARG A 271 -12.43 -8.71 9.06
N PRO A 272 -12.27 -7.81 8.09
CA PRO A 272 -13.41 -7.09 7.55
C PRO A 272 -14.36 -8.03 6.82
N THR A 273 -15.64 -7.96 7.14
CA THR A 273 -16.69 -8.70 6.44
C THR A 273 -17.24 -7.88 5.28
N LEU A 274 -17.86 -8.54 4.29
CA LEU A 274 -18.61 -7.85 3.23
C LEU A 274 -19.67 -6.90 3.79
N GLN A 275 -20.38 -7.32 4.85
CA GLN A 275 -21.37 -6.49 5.53
C GLN A 275 -20.72 -5.24 6.12
N ARG A 276 -19.52 -5.36 6.70
CA ARG A 276 -18.82 -4.20 7.24
C ARG A 276 -18.36 -3.26 6.14
N ILE A 277 -17.81 -3.79 5.05
CA ILE A 277 -17.40 -3.02 3.87
C ILE A 277 -18.60 -2.25 3.28
N ASP A 278 -19.75 -2.91 3.17
CA ASP A 278 -21.02 -2.30 2.76
C ASP A 278 -21.43 -1.12 3.66
N GLN A 279 -21.28 -1.26 4.97
CA GLN A 279 -21.62 -0.19 5.91
C GLN A 279 -20.68 1.03 5.84
N ILE A 280 -19.38 0.82 5.59
CA ILE A 280 -18.39 1.89 5.71
C ILE A 280 -18.12 2.63 4.39
N TYR A 281 -18.33 1.97 3.24
CA TYR A 281 -18.15 2.60 1.94
C TYR A 281 -19.40 3.42 1.58
N PRO A 282 -19.29 4.73 1.31
CA PRO A 282 -20.45 5.56 0.98
C PRO A 282 -21.24 5.02 -0.23
N GLY A 283 -22.50 4.66 0.00
CA GLY A 283 -23.38 4.06 -1.01
C GLY A 283 -23.35 2.53 -1.07
N GLY A 284 -22.66 1.87 -0.14
CA GLY A 284 -22.68 0.43 -0.01
C GLY A 284 -21.81 -0.31 -1.02
N LEU A 285 -21.86 -1.64 -0.94
CA LEU A 285 -21.07 -2.56 -1.76
C LEU A 285 -21.43 -2.44 -3.25
N THR A 286 -22.70 -2.18 -3.56
CA THR A 286 -23.14 -1.92 -4.95
C THR A 286 -22.45 -0.67 -5.52
N ARG A 287 -22.32 0.39 -4.73
CA ARG A 287 -21.62 1.60 -5.17
C ARG A 287 -20.11 1.39 -5.26
N LEU A 288 -19.52 0.68 -4.30
CA LEU A 288 -18.10 0.27 -4.33
C LEU A 288 -17.78 -0.45 -5.64
N GLU A 289 -18.59 -1.44 -5.99
CA GLU A 289 -18.41 -2.25 -7.19
C GLU A 289 -18.56 -1.41 -8.48
N TYR A 290 -19.58 -0.55 -8.55
CA TYR A 290 -19.74 0.40 -9.65
C TYR A 290 -18.52 1.32 -9.80
N ASP A 291 -18.06 1.93 -8.70
CA ASP A 291 -16.92 2.85 -8.72
C ASP A 291 -15.62 2.14 -9.11
N PHE A 292 -15.44 0.88 -8.68
CA PHE A 292 -14.30 0.04 -9.06
C PHE A 292 -14.28 -0.25 -10.55
N PHE A 293 -15.40 -0.69 -11.13
CA PHE A 293 -15.49 -0.95 -12.57
C PHE A 293 -15.27 0.34 -13.40
N ARG A 294 -15.79 1.47 -12.93
CA ARG A 294 -15.53 2.79 -13.55
C ARG A 294 -14.05 3.18 -13.47
N TRP A 295 -13.38 2.89 -12.37
CA TRP A 295 -11.94 3.09 -12.23
C TRP A 295 -11.13 2.15 -13.13
N ALA A 296 -11.52 0.88 -13.23
CA ALA A 296 -10.86 -0.12 -14.07
C ALA A 296 -10.99 0.18 -15.58
N GLN A 297 -12.03 0.91 -15.99
CA GLN A 297 -12.20 1.44 -17.37
C GLN A 297 -11.35 2.69 -17.65
N SER A 298 -10.79 3.33 -16.62
CA SER A 298 -9.95 4.51 -16.77
C SER A 298 -8.50 4.14 -17.08
N ASP A 299 -7.65 5.15 -17.25
CA ASP A 299 -6.22 4.94 -17.46
C ASP A 299 -5.50 4.33 -16.25
N MET A 300 -6.16 4.23 -15.07
CA MET A 300 -5.57 3.76 -13.82
C MET A 300 -4.25 4.50 -13.53
N THR A 301 -4.33 5.83 -13.54
CA THR A 301 -3.17 6.73 -13.51
C THR A 301 -2.33 6.57 -12.24
N PRO A 302 -1.02 6.85 -12.29
CA PRO A 302 -0.15 6.87 -11.12
C PRO A 302 -0.68 7.79 -10.00
N HIS A 303 -0.36 7.46 -8.76
CA HIS A 303 -0.69 8.26 -7.59
C HIS A 303 0.51 9.08 -7.14
N TRP A 304 0.26 10.33 -6.76
CA TRP A 304 1.30 11.27 -6.30
C TRP A 304 1.06 11.64 -4.84
N TYR A 305 2.16 11.76 -4.09
CA TYR A 305 2.19 12.18 -2.69
C TYR A 305 3.26 13.26 -2.47
#